data_AF-A0A1I8G187-F1
#
_entry.id   AF-A0A1I8G187-F1
#
_cell.length_a   1.000
_cell.length_b   1.000
_cell.length_c   1.000
_cell.angle_alpha   90.00
_cell.angle_beta   90.00
_cell.angle_gamma   90.00
#
_symmetry.space_group_name_H-M   'P 1'
#
loop_
_entity.id
_entity.type
_entity.pdbx_description
1 polymer ?
#
loop_
_entity_poly.entity_id
_entity_poly.type
_entity_poly.pdbx_seq_one_letter_code
_entity_poly.pdbx_strand_id
1 'polypeptide(L)'
;MADSKPSIARDSTMAATAKQAKQILGKEKSTLGDTRAVTNVIKKTKIKRSSAVQKVADEAKAYLGHDVGTSGERKLRTRKARPAPVAKKPATKRAGTMKATAKEGKAFLKGKK
;
A
#
# COMPACT_ATOMS: atom_id res chain seq x y z
N MET A 1 42.19 6.26 -13.67
CA MET A 1 41.58 4.92 -13.55
C MET A 1 40.32 5.07 -12.71
N ALA A 2 39.23 4.47 -13.16
CA ALA A 2 37.85 4.80 -12.80
C ALA A 2 37.55 4.76 -11.28
N ASP A 3 37.06 5.88 -10.74
CA ASP A 3 36.45 5.98 -9.40
C ASP A 3 35.04 5.38 -9.38
N SER A 4 34.94 4.08 -9.68
CA SER A 4 33.72 3.31 -9.50
C SER A 4 33.57 2.98 -8.01
N LYS A 5 32.90 3.87 -7.25
CA LYS A 5 32.54 3.60 -5.85
C LYS A 5 31.76 2.29 -5.77
N PRO A 6 32.17 1.32 -4.94
CA PRO A 6 31.46 0.06 -4.83
C PRO A 6 30.04 0.31 -4.33
N SER A 7 29.05 -0.05 -5.15
CA SER A 7 27.63 0.04 -4.79
C SER A 7 27.27 -1.07 -3.81
N ILE A 8 27.46 -0.81 -2.52
CA ILE A 8 26.99 -1.71 -1.46
C ILE A 8 25.47 -1.67 -1.45
N ALA A 9 24.85 -2.80 -1.81
CA ALA A 9 23.41 -2.97 -1.67
C ALA A 9 23.05 -2.86 -0.19
N ARG A 10 22.32 -1.80 0.19
CA ARG A 10 21.75 -1.70 1.53
C ARG A 10 20.55 -2.64 1.61
N ASP A 11 20.80 -3.85 2.09
CA ASP A 11 19.72 -4.73 2.50
C ASP A 11 19.00 -4.08 3.69
N SER A 12 17.78 -3.59 3.42
CA SER A 12 16.91 -3.08 4.47
C SER A 12 16.59 -4.21 5.44
N THR A 13 16.61 -3.93 6.74
CA THR A 13 16.35 -4.91 7.81
C THR A 13 15.10 -5.75 7.53
N MET A 14 14.02 -5.11 7.08
CA MET A 14 12.76 -5.79 6.76
C MET A 14 12.87 -6.75 5.55
N ALA A 15 13.73 -6.46 4.57
CA ALA A 15 13.96 -7.34 3.43
C ALA A 15 14.78 -8.57 3.84
N ALA A 16 15.75 -8.41 4.74
CA ALA A 16 16.52 -9.53 5.30
C ALA A 16 15.62 -10.48 6.11
N THR A 17 14.75 -9.95 6.96
CA THR A 17 13.80 -10.77 7.74
C THR A 17 12.82 -11.51 6.83
N ALA A 18 12.34 -10.87 5.76
CA ALA A 18 11.48 -11.52 4.76
C ALA A 18 12.18 -12.68 4.02
N LYS A 19 13.47 -12.50 3.67
CA LYS A 19 14.28 -13.58 3.06
C LYS A 19 14.41 -14.77 4.01
N GLN A 20 14.69 -14.53 5.29
CA GLN A 20 14.79 -15.58 6.32
C GLN A 20 13.44 -16.27 6.57
N ALA A 21 12.36 -15.50 6.65
CA ALA A 21 11.01 -16.04 6.81
C ALA A 21 10.66 -17.03 5.68
N LYS A 22 11.02 -16.70 4.42
CA LYS A 22 10.81 -17.60 3.27
C LYS A 22 11.60 -18.91 3.35
N GLN A 23 12.80 -18.87 3.94
CA GLN A 23 13.59 -20.08 4.16
C GLN A 23 12.95 -21.00 5.21
N ILE A 24 12.37 -20.42 6.26
CA ILE A 24 11.72 -21.17 7.35
C ILE A 24 10.34 -21.71 6.94
N LEU A 25 9.53 -20.90 6.25
CA LEU A 25 8.15 -21.23 5.89
C LEU A 25 8.03 -22.13 4.64
N GLY A 26 9.12 -22.30 3.89
CA GLY A 26 9.14 -23.05 2.63
C GLY A 26 8.36 -22.36 1.49
N LYS A 27 8.44 -22.93 0.28
CA LYS A 27 7.85 -22.33 -0.93
C LYS A 27 6.32 -22.25 -0.89
N GLU A 28 5.66 -23.16 -0.18
CA GLU A 28 4.19 -23.28 -0.11
C GLU A 28 3.52 -22.14 0.68
N LYS A 29 4.19 -21.58 1.71
CA LYS A 29 3.69 -20.46 2.53
C LYS A 29 4.46 -19.16 2.28
N SER A 30 5.11 -19.07 1.11
CA SER A 30 6.02 -17.97 0.73
C SER A 30 5.39 -16.57 0.76
N THR A 31 4.05 -16.47 0.72
CA THR A 31 3.30 -15.21 0.77
C THR A 31 3.14 -14.62 2.18
N LEU A 32 3.35 -15.42 3.24
CA LEU A 32 3.20 -14.96 4.63
C LEU A 32 4.38 -14.09 5.10
N GLY A 33 5.56 -14.29 4.52
CA GLY A 33 6.79 -13.58 4.90
C GLY A 33 7.12 -12.36 4.03
N ASP A 34 6.22 -11.93 3.14
CA ASP A 34 6.52 -10.88 2.16
C ASP A 34 6.44 -9.46 2.72
N THR A 35 7.23 -8.55 2.14
CA THR A 35 7.17 -7.13 2.49
C THR A 35 5.84 -6.50 2.05
N ARG A 36 5.45 -5.39 2.72
CA ARG A 36 4.22 -4.66 2.39
C ARG A 36 4.15 -4.21 0.92
N ALA A 37 5.29 -3.91 0.30
CA ALA A 37 5.36 -3.55 -1.11
C ALA A 37 4.96 -4.73 -2.02
N VAL A 38 5.47 -5.93 -1.75
CA VAL A 38 5.19 -7.15 -2.53
C VAL A 38 3.76 -7.62 -2.32
N THR A 39 3.26 -7.62 -1.08
CA THR A 39 1.86 -8.00 -0.78
C THR A 39 0.83 -7.10 -1.47
N ASN A 40 1.12 -5.80 -1.63
CA ASN A 40 0.24 -4.87 -2.34
C ASN A 40 0.18 -5.15 -3.85
N VAL A 41 1.27 -5.65 -4.46
CA VAL A 41 1.29 -6.05 -5.87
C VAL A 41 0.46 -7.32 -6.08
N ILE A 42 0.60 -8.31 -5.18
CA ILE A 42 -0.17 -9.57 -5.24
C ILE A 42 -1.67 -9.32 -5.08
N LYS A 43 -2.08 -8.41 -4.18
CA LYS A 43 -3.50 -8.03 -4.00
C LYS A 43 -4.10 -7.38 -5.25
N LYS A 44 -3.30 -6.68 -6.05
CA LYS A 44 -3.75 -6.07 -7.31
C LYS A 44 -3.90 -7.11 -8.42
N THR A 45 -3.14 -8.20 -8.38
CA THR A 45 -3.08 -9.17 -9.48
C THR A 45 -3.89 -10.44 -9.27
N LYS A 46 -4.21 -10.85 -8.03
CA LYS A 46 -4.65 -12.25 -7.79
C LYS A 46 -5.93 -12.51 -6.99
N ILE A 47 -6.75 -11.53 -6.65
CA ILE A 47 -8.07 -11.85 -6.05
C ILE A 47 -9.16 -11.00 -6.66
N LYS A 48 -9.77 -11.50 -7.74
CA LYS A 48 -11.19 -11.22 -7.94
C LYS A 48 -11.88 -11.86 -6.75
N ARG A 49 -12.52 -11.07 -5.87
CA ARG A 49 -13.35 -11.51 -4.73
C ARG A 49 -14.57 -12.38 -5.16
N SER A 50 -14.56 -12.86 -6.39
CA SER A 50 -15.67 -13.46 -7.10
C SER A 50 -15.71 -14.97 -6.96
N SER A 51 -14.72 -15.69 -6.42
CA SER A 51 -14.80 -17.16 -6.42
C SER A 51 -15.68 -17.70 -5.30
N ALA A 52 -15.46 -17.29 -4.05
CA ALA A 52 -16.25 -17.77 -2.91
C ALA A 52 -17.65 -17.16 -2.87
N VAL A 53 -17.78 -15.86 -3.13
CA VAL A 53 -19.08 -15.17 -3.12
C VAL A 53 -19.97 -15.66 -4.26
N GLN A 54 -19.40 -15.97 -5.43
CA GLN A 54 -20.18 -16.52 -6.56
C GLN A 54 -20.67 -17.93 -6.27
N LYS A 55 -19.82 -18.81 -5.72
CA LYS A 55 -20.25 -20.17 -5.32
C LYS A 55 -21.43 -20.14 -4.36
N VAL A 56 -21.36 -19.30 -3.33
CA VAL A 56 -22.46 -19.14 -2.36
C VAL A 56 -23.71 -18.54 -3.01
N ALA A 57 -23.56 -17.61 -3.96
CA ALA A 57 -24.69 -17.05 -4.69
C ALA A 57 -25.35 -18.09 -5.62
N ASP A 58 -24.55 -18.91 -6.30
CA ASP A 58 -25.02 -19.97 -7.20
C ASP A 58 -25.73 -21.08 -6.40
N GLU A 59 -25.18 -21.47 -5.23
CA GLU A 59 -25.82 -22.40 -4.30
C GLU A 59 -27.14 -21.82 -3.78
N ALA A 60 -27.15 -20.56 -3.33
CA ALA A 60 -28.36 -19.90 -2.85
C ALA A 60 -29.45 -19.82 -3.93
N LYS A 61 -29.07 -19.58 -5.20
CA LYS A 61 -29.97 -19.62 -6.34
C LYS A 61 -30.57 -21.00 -6.55
N ALA A 62 -29.77 -22.06 -6.42
CA ALA A 62 -30.23 -23.44 -6.57
C ALA A 62 -31.25 -23.84 -5.48
N TYR A 63 -31.06 -23.37 -4.24
CA TYR A 63 -31.99 -23.66 -3.14
C TYR A 63 -33.25 -22.80 -3.16
N LEU A 64 -33.15 -21.52 -3.53
CA LEU A 64 -34.24 -20.55 -3.40
C LEU A 64 -35.02 -20.34 -4.72
N GLY A 65 -34.50 -20.85 -5.84
CA GLY A 65 -35.13 -20.77 -7.16
C GLY A 65 -35.11 -19.38 -7.81
N HIS A 66 -34.49 -18.38 -7.15
CA HIS A 66 -34.30 -17.04 -7.67
C HIS A 66 -33.00 -16.42 -7.16
N ASP A 67 -32.51 -15.39 -7.86
CA ASP A 67 -31.26 -14.73 -7.50
C ASP A 67 -31.39 -13.94 -6.20
N VAL A 68 -30.59 -14.30 -5.20
CA VAL A 68 -30.47 -13.53 -3.96
C VAL A 68 -29.57 -12.33 -4.23
N GLY A 69 -30.18 -11.17 -4.45
CA GLY A 69 -29.46 -9.92 -4.69
C GLY A 69 -28.55 -9.58 -3.51
N THR A 70 -27.24 -9.82 -3.66
CA THR A 70 -26.22 -9.53 -2.63
C THR A 70 -26.14 -8.05 -2.23
N SER A 71 -26.80 -7.16 -2.98
CA SER A 71 -26.91 -5.72 -2.77
C SER A 71 -28.35 -5.17 -2.85
N GLY A 72 -29.36 -6.05 -2.97
CA GLY A 72 -30.69 -5.68 -3.49
C GLY A 72 -31.57 -4.80 -2.60
N GLU A 73 -31.45 -4.90 -1.27
CA GLU A 73 -32.43 -4.23 -0.38
C GLU A 73 -31.81 -3.30 0.66
N ARG A 74 -30.50 -3.43 0.92
CA ARG A 74 -29.81 -2.49 1.79
C ARG A 74 -29.28 -1.34 0.97
N LYS A 75 -30.07 -0.25 0.86
CA LYS A 75 -29.54 1.07 0.51
C LYS A 75 -28.45 1.43 1.52
N LEU A 76 -27.19 1.18 1.16
CA LEU A 76 -26.06 1.82 1.82
C LEU A 76 -26.31 3.33 1.76
N ARG A 77 -26.24 4.02 2.90
CA ARG A 77 -26.37 5.49 2.95
C ARG A 77 -25.43 6.08 1.89
N THR A 78 -26.01 6.56 0.79
CA THR A 78 -25.26 7.30 -0.22
C THR A 78 -24.89 8.61 0.44
N ARG A 79 -23.60 8.80 0.76
CA ARG A 79 -23.12 10.12 1.17
C ARG A 79 -23.45 11.07 0.02
N LYS A 80 -24.15 12.17 0.32
CA LYS A 80 -24.36 13.27 -0.63
C LYS A 80 -23.01 13.60 -1.25
N ALA A 81 -22.93 13.69 -2.58
CA ALA A 81 -21.70 14.05 -3.26
C ALA A 81 -21.15 15.32 -2.59
N ARG A 82 -19.91 15.24 -2.12
CA ARG A 82 -19.23 16.38 -1.51
C ARG A 82 -19.32 17.52 -2.53
N PRO A 83 -19.87 18.70 -2.15
CA PRO A 83 -19.93 19.83 -3.06
C PRO A 83 -18.51 20.09 -3.60
N ALA A 84 -18.42 20.43 -4.89
CA ALA A 84 -17.16 20.70 -5.57
C ALA A 84 -16.26 21.56 -4.67
N PRO A 85 -14.97 21.22 -4.55
CA PRO A 85 -14.10 21.89 -3.60
C PRO A 85 -14.07 23.39 -3.93
N VAL A 86 -14.76 24.18 -3.10
CA VAL A 86 -14.67 25.64 -3.11
C VAL A 86 -13.20 25.98 -3.03
N ALA A 87 -12.73 26.68 -4.06
CA ALA A 87 -11.40 27.26 -4.29
C ALA A 87 -10.26 26.60 -3.51
N LYS A 88 -9.34 25.95 -4.24
CA LYS A 88 -8.03 25.52 -3.75
C LYS A 88 -7.43 26.62 -2.88
N LYS A 89 -7.49 26.48 -1.55
CA LYS A 89 -6.69 27.32 -0.65
C LYS A 89 -5.24 27.22 -1.15
N PRO A 90 -4.50 28.33 -1.29
CA PRO A 90 -3.13 28.26 -1.76
C PRO A 90 -2.38 27.28 -0.87
N ALA A 91 -1.79 26.26 -1.50
CA ALA A 91 -1.00 25.26 -0.80
C ALA A 91 0.23 25.97 -0.23
N THR A 92 0.13 26.42 1.03
CA THR A 92 1.27 27.02 1.71
C THR A 92 2.31 25.91 1.88
N LYS A 93 3.45 26.07 1.19
CA LYS A 93 4.58 25.16 1.30
C LYS A 93 5.24 25.38 2.65
N ARG A 94 4.65 24.85 3.73
CA ARG A 94 5.37 24.73 5.00
C ARG A 94 6.60 23.86 4.75
N ALA A 95 7.78 24.40 5.00
CA ALA A 95 8.99 23.61 4.94
C ALA A 95 8.85 22.50 5.99
N GLY A 96 8.93 21.24 5.56
CA GLY A 96 9.02 20.12 6.49
C GLY A 96 10.26 20.28 7.36
N THR A 97 10.20 19.76 8.58
CA THR A 97 11.25 19.90 9.61
C THR A 97 12.66 19.55 9.09
N MET A 98 12.79 18.57 8.20
CA MET A 98 14.07 18.22 7.54
C MET A 98 14.66 19.33 6.66
N LYS A 99 13.82 20.14 6.00
CA LYS A 99 14.29 21.27 5.18
C LYS A 99 14.72 22.45 6.04
N ALA A 100 14.10 22.62 7.21
CA ALA A 100 14.49 23.62 8.19
C ALA A 100 15.87 23.29 8.79
N THR A 101 16.08 22.06 9.27
CA THR A 101 17.37 21.62 9.81
C THR A 101 18.49 21.64 8.78
N ALA A 102 18.21 21.31 7.51
CA ALA A 102 19.21 21.43 6.44
C ALA A 102 19.61 22.90 6.15
N LYS A 103 18.66 23.84 6.28
CA LYS A 103 18.95 25.28 6.09
C LYS A 103 19.76 25.83 7.26
N GLU A 104 19.41 25.45 8.49
CA GLU A 104 20.13 25.83 9.71
C GLU A 104 21.55 25.27 9.73
N GLY A 105 21.74 23.99 9.38
CA GLY A 105 23.08 23.38 9.31
C GLY A 105 24.00 24.05 8.29
N LYS A 106 23.45 24.47 7.13
CA LYS A 106 24.21 25.27 6.14
C LYS A 106 24.57 26.66 6.67
N ALA A 107 23.67 27.31 7.41
CA ALA A 107 23.94 28.61 8.02
C ALA A 107 25.01 28.51 9.11
N PHE A 108 24.96 27.47 9.94
CA PHE A 108 25.94 27.21 11.00
C PHE A 108 27.35 26.96 10.44
N LEU A 109 27.46 26.18 9.37
CA LEU A 109 28.74 25.94 8.69
C LEU A 109 29.29 27.19 8.00
N LYS A 110 28.42 28.09 7.52
CA LYS A 110 28.84 29.35 6.91
C LYS A 110 29.34 30.36 7.95
N GLY A 111 28.83 30.31 9.18
CA GLY A 111 29.29 31.14 10.30
C GLY A 111 30.52 30.62 11.06
N LYS A 112 31.04 29.44 10.67
CA LYS A 112 32.28 28.84 11.24
C LYS A 112 33.50 28.96 10.29
N LYS A 113 33.45 29.88 9.34
CA LYS A 113 34.61 30.31 8.55
C LYS A 113 35.14 31.61 9.10
#